data_AF-A0A968BYX9-F1
#
_entry.id   AF-A0A968BYX9-F1
#
_cell.length_a   1.000
_cell.length_b   1.000
_cell.length_c   1.000
_cell.angle_alpha   90.00
_cell.angle_beta   90.00
_cell.angle_gamma   90.00
#
_symmetry.space_group_name_H-M   'P 1'
#
loop_
_entity.id
_entity.type
_entity.pdbx_description
1 polymer ?
#
loop_
_entity_poly.entity_id
_entity_poly.type
_entity_poly.pdbx_seq_one_letter_code
_entity_poly.pdbx_strand_id
1 'polypeptide(L)'
;DRIAHTHFKDFDPDAPGWGGRRGRMTLLGQGKVNFPSLVEILQEHNFNGWIVIEFDSRSDPRETAAANRRYVREELRLKIE
;
A
#
# COMPACT_ATOMS: atom_id res chain seq x y z
N ASP A 1 0.20 -16.19 -11.99
CA ASP A 1 -1.12 -16.46 -12.60
C ASP A 1 -2.26 -16.79 -11.62
N ARG A 2 -2.24 -16.28 -10.37
CA ARG A 2 -3.33 -16.53 -9.38
C ARG A 2 -3.81 -15.27 -8.66
N ILE A 3 -3.23 -14.11 -8.97
CA ILE A 3 -3.59 -12.84 -8.34
C ILE A 3 -4.79 -12.28 -9.11
N ALA A 4 -5.98 -12.36 -8.52
CA ALA A 4 -7.20 -11.80 -9.08
C ALA A 4 -7.44 -10.35 -8.64
N HIS A 5 -6.94 -10.00 -7.45
CA HIS A 5 -7.08 -8.69 -6.83
C HIS A 5 -5.99 -8.51 -5.78
N THR A 6 -5.62 -7.26 -5.45
CA THR A 6 -4.62 -7.01 -4.42
C THR A 6 -4.89 -5.69 -3.69
N HIS A 7 -4.52 -5.68 -2.41
CA HIS A 7 -4.56 -4.49 -1.57
C HIS A 7 -3.14 -4.06 -1.23
N PHE A 8 -2.83 -2.78 -1.39
CA PHE A 8 -1.60 -2.18 -0.90
C PHE A 8 -1.82 -1.63 0.50
N LYS A 9 -1.05 -2.19 1.44
CA LYS A 9 -1.03 -1.88 2.86
C LYS A 9 0.42 -1.84 3.29
N ASP A 10 0.83 -0.78 3.95
CA ASP A 10 2.18 -0.68 4.52
C ASP A 10 2.13 -0.74 6.05
N PHE A 11 3.25 -1.07 6.67
CA PHE A 11 3.36 -1.17 8.12
C PHE A 11 4.75 -0.82 8.63
N ASP A 12 4.77 -0.27 9.85
CA ASP A 12 5.97 -0.12 10.67
C ASP A 12 6.14 -1.41 11.51
N PRO A 13 7.20 -2.20 11.30
CA PRO A 13 7.41 -3.50 11.96
C PRO A 13 7.77 -3.39 13.44
N ASP A 14 8.21 -2.21 13.91
CA ASP A 14 8.65 -1.99 15.28
C ASP A 14 7.58 -1.27 16.12
N ALA A 15 6.64 -0.59 15.46
CA ALA A 15 5.50 0.03 16.11
C ALA A 15 4.53 -0.99 16.76
N PRO A 16 3.90 -0.64 17.91
CA PRO A 16 2.79 -1.41 18.47
C PRO A 16 1.60 -1.46 17.50
N GLY A 17 1.23 -2.67 17.12
CA GLY A 17 0.07 -2.99 16.27
C GLY A 17 -1.11 -3.54 17.07
N TRP A 18 -2.04 -4.18 16.35
CA TRP A 18 -3.27 -4.71 16.93
C TRP A 18 -3.04 -5.97 17.77
N GLY A 19 -3.84 -6.14 18.83
CA GLY A 19 -3.87 -7.37 19.64
C GLY A 19 -2.57 -7.65 20.40
N GLY A 20 -1.81 -6.61 20.77
CA GLY A 20 -0.53 -6.75 21.49
C GLY A 20 0.64 -7.21 20.62
N ARG A 21 0.47 -7.27 19.29
CA ARG A 21 1.55 -7.58 18.34
C ARG A 21 2.25 -6.30 17.89
N ARG A 22 3.46 -6.43 17.35
CA ARG A 22 4.11 -5.36 16.56
C ARG A 22 3.57 -5.37 15.12
N GLY A 23 3.74 -4.26 14.41
CA GLY A 23 3.27 -4.11 13.04
C GLY A 23 2.05 -3.20 12.94
N ARG A 24 2.25 -1.89 13.09
CA ARG A 24 1.17 -0.90 12.91
C ARG A 24 1.08 -0.47 11.46
N MET A 25 -0.13 -0.35 10.90
CA MET A 25 -0.30 0.22 9.56
C MET A 25 0.26 1.64 9.50
N THR A 26 0.90 1.96 8.36
CA THR A 26 1.44 3.30 8.08
C THR A 26 1.17 3.69 6.63
N LEU A 27 1.39 4.96 6.29
CA LEU A 27 1.23 5.47 4.93
C LEU A 27 2.17 4.70 3.98
N LEU A 28 1.73 4.48 2.75
CA LEU A 28 2.55 3.80 1.75
C LEU A 28 3.90 4.51 1.58
N GLY A 29 4.98 3.73 1.59
CA GLY A 29 6.34 4.25 1.45
C GLY A 29 6.97 4.75 2.74
N GLN A 30 6.23 4.73 3.87
CA GLN A 30 6.78 5.03 5.20
C GLN A 30 7.01 3.77 6.03
N GLY A 31 6.60 2.59 5.54
CA GLY A 31 6.78 1.33 6.22
C GLY A 31 7.87 0.48 5.58
N LYS A 32 7.66 -0.84 5.63
CA LYS A 32 8.67 -1.84 5.24
C LYS A 32 8.40 -2.50 3.90
N VAL A 33 7.20 -2.34 3.32
CA VAL A 33 6.84 -3.04 2.08
C VAL A 33 7.53 -2.38 0.88
N ASN A 34 8.21 -3.19 0.07
CA ASN A 34 8.84 -2.74 -1.17
C ASN A 34 7.81 -2.75 -2.32
N PHE A 35 6.98 -1.72 -2.40
CA PHE A 35 5.98 -1.59 -3.46
C PHE A 35 6.55 -1.50 -4.88
N PRO A 36 7.68 -0.80 -5.15
CA PRO A 36 8.27 -0.79 -6.49
C PRO A 36 8.51 -2.20 -7.05
N SER A 37 9.15 -3.09 -6.27
CA SER A 37 9.38 -4.46 -6.73
C SER A 37 8.09 -5.29 -6.82
N LEU A 38 7.08 -5.03 -5.98
CA LEU A 38 5.77 -5.67 -6.14
C LEU A 38 5.07 -5.23 -7.43
N VAL A 39 5.20 -3.95 -7.80
CA VAL A 39 4.66 -3.43 -9.07
C VAL A 39 5.35 -4.10 -10.26
N GLU A 40 6.68 -4.23 -10.23
CA GLU A 40 7.45 -4.95 -11.26
C GLU A 40 6.93 -6.38 -11.44
N ILE A 41 6.77 -7.12 -10.34
CA ILE A 41 6.24 -8.50 -10.37
C ILE A 41 4.82 -8.55 -10.96
N LEU A 42 3.94 -7.61 -10.58
CA LEU A 42 2.59 -7.55 -11.13
C LEU A 42 2.62 -7.28 -12.64
N GLN A 43 3.50 -6.41 -13.12
CA GLN A 43 3.68 -6.11 -14.54
C GLN A 43 4.25 -7.30 -15.31
N GLU A 44 5.29 -7.97 -14.79
CA GLU A 44 5.89 -9.17 -15.38
C GLU A 44 4.86 -10.29 -15.58
N HIS A 45 3.89 -10.38 -14.69
CA HIS A 45 2.78 -11.35 -14.77
C HIS A 45 1.53 -10.82 -15.50
N ASN A 46 1.64 -9.69 -16.21
CA ASN A 46 0.54 -9.06 -16.97
C ASN A 46 -0.74 -8.84 -16.13
N PHE A 47 -0.59 -8.53 -14.84
CA PHE A 47 -1.73 -8.19 -14.00
C PHE A 47 -2.34 -6.86 -14.44
N ASN A 48 -3.62 -6.88 -14.78
CA ASN A 48 -4.39 -5.73 -15.28
C ASN A 48 -5.59 -5.39 -14.39
N GLY A 49 -5.62 -5.92 -13.16
CA GLY A 49 -6.68 -5.68 -12.19
C GLY A 49 -6.46 -4.44 -11.33
N TRP A 50 -7.42 -4.18 -10.44
CA TRP A 50 -7.35 -3.08 -9.48
C TRP A 50 -6.36 -3.38 -8.35
N ILE A 51 -5.60 -2.35 -7.98
CA ILE A 51 -4.85 -2.27 -6.73
C ILE A 51 -5.61 -1.33 -5.81
N VAL A 52 -6.14 -1.84 -4.71
CA VAL A 52 -6.85 -1.03 -3.73
C VAL A 52 -5.86 -0.60 -2.64
N ILE A 53 -5.80 0.70 -2.36
CA ILE A 53 -5.07 1.19 -1.19
C ILE A 53 -5.98 0.97 0.02
N GLU A 54 -5.52 0.20 1.00
CA GLU A 54 -6.26 0.00 2.24
C GLU A 54 -5.48 0.60 3.42
N PHE A 55 -6.16 1.39 4.24
CA PHE A 55 -5.59 2.03 5.40
C PHE A 55 -6.59 1.99 6.56
N ASP A 56 -6.31 1.15 7.56
CA ASP A 56 -7.13 1.03 8.77
C ASP A 56 -6.44 1.78 9.93
N SER A 57 -6.89 3.02 10.14
CA SER A 57 -6.43 3.85 11.26
C SER A 57 -7.52 4.84 11.70
N ARG A 58 -7.27 5.51 12.84
CA ARG A 58 -8.13 6.60 13.35
C ARG A 58 -7.74 8.00 12.81
N SER A 59 -6.81 8.06 11.86
CA SER A 59 -6.37 9.31 11.24
C SER A 59 -7.45 9.87 10.31
N ASP A 60 -7.32 11.14 9.92
CA ASP A 60 -8.24 11.74 8.96
C ASP A 60 -8.23 10.96 7.62
N PRO A 61 -9.38 10.48 7.14
CA PRO A 61 -9.43 9.63 5.96
C PRO A 61 -9.09 10.40 4.67
N ARG A 62 -9.36 11.70 4.60
CA ARG A 62 -9.07 12.53 3.43
C ARG A 62 -7.57 12.78 3.32
N GLU A 63 -6.93 13.13 4.43
CA GLU A 63 -5.49 13.39 4.47
C GLU A 63 -4.68 12.12 4.16
N THR A 64 -5.07 10.99 4.74
CA THR A 64 -4.40 9.71 4.50
C THR A 64 -4.57 9.23 3.07
N ALA A 65 -5.78 9.35 2.49
CA ALA A 65 -6.02 9.07 1.08
C ALA A 65 -5.18 9.98 0.17
N ALA A 66 -5.09 11.28 0.46
CA ALA A 66 -4.29 12.22 -0.31
C ALA A 66 -2.79 11.89 -0.25
N ALA A 67 -2.28 11.52 0.93
CA ALA A 67 -0.88 11.13 1.11
C ALA A 67 -0.54 9.83 0.36
N ASN A 68 -1.38 8.79 0.49
CA ASN A 68 -1.18 7.54 -0.25
C ASN A 68 -1.30 7.74 -1.76
N ARG A 69 -2.28 8.54 -2.22
CA ARG A 69 -2.43 8.90 -3.64
C ARG A 69 -1.18 9.58 -4.19
N ARG A 70 -0.54 10.45 -3.40
CA ARG A 70 0.71 11.11 -3.77
C ARG A 70 1.83 10.08 -3.99
N TYR A 71 2.03 9.15 -3.05
CA TYR A 71 3.02 8.08 -3.18
C TYR A 71 2.80 7.23 -4.44
N VAL A 72 1.55 6.81 -4.69
CA VAL A 72 1.22 6.02 -5.89
C VAL A 72 1.52 6.77 -7.19
N ARG A 73 1.21 8.07 -7.23
CA ARG A 73 1.45 8.90 -8.43
C ARG A 73 2.93 9.19 -8.67
N GLU A 74 3.65 9.55 -7.62
CA GLU A 74 5.00 10.14 -7.72
C GLU A 74 6.09 9.06 -7.67
N GLU A 75 5.95 8.09 -6.78
CA GLU A 75 6.94 7.02 -6.57
C GLU A 75 6.64 5.79 -7.43
N LEU A 76 5.39 5.30 -7.40
CA LEU A 76 5.02 4.09 -8.16
C LEU A 76 4.64 4.38 -9.62
N ARG A 77 4.34 5.65 -9.93
CA ARG A 77 3.93 6.12 -11.27
C ARG A 77 2.78 5.32 -11.89
N LEU A 78 1.89 4.80 -11.06
CA LEU A 78 0.72 4.05 -11.51
C LEU A 78 -0.40 5.00 -11.93
N LYS A 79 -1.22 4.54 -12.89
CA LYS A 79 -2.47 5.22 -13.23
C LYS A 79 -3.42 5.19 -12.03
N ILE A 80 -4.09 6.30 -11.77
CA ILE A 80 -5.10 6.44 -10.72
C ILE A 80 -6.41 6.81 -11.42
N GLU A 81 -7.49 6.11 -11.07
CA GLU A 81 -8.85 6.28 -11.61
C GLU A 81 -9.83 6.61 -10.49
#